data_AF-A0A7W1XBC6-F1
#
_entry.id   AF-A0A7W1XBC6-F1
#
_cell.length_a   1.000
_cell.length_b   1.000
_cell.length_c   1.000
_cell.angle_alpha   90.00
_cell.angle_beta   90.00
_cell.angle_gamma   90.00
#
_symmetry.space_group_name_H-M   'P 1'
#
loop_
_entity.id
_entity.type
_entity.pdbx_description
1 polymer ?
#
loop_
_entity_poly.entity_id
_entity_poly.type
_entity_poly.pdbx_seq_one_letter_code
_entity_poly.pdbx_strand_id
1 'polypeptide(L)'
;MCQNCPFLSRCTRSKSHQKVVTRHVWENSKEWVRKNRLSERGKQLYKRRGETIELSFLTQRNFMVFVMHATGGLPKLRSNAP
;
A
#
# COMPACT_ATOMS: atom_id res chain seq x y z
N MET A 1 -7.07 -37.72 9.50
CA MET A 1 -8.48 -37.24 9.39
C MET A 1 -9.01 -36.92 10.78
N CYS A 2 -9.78 -35.85 10.96
CA CYS A 2 -10.19 -35.35 12.29
C CYS A 2 -11.48 -35.95 12.85
N GLN A 3 -11.97 -37.09 12.34
CA GLN A 3 -13.31 -37.64 12.63
C GLN A 3 -13.60 -37.82 14.14
N ASN A 4 -12.61 -38.18 14.95
CA ASN A 4 -12.78 -38.40 16.40
C ASN A 4 -12.35 -37.20 17.25
N CYS A 5 -12.22 -36.01 16.65
CA CYS A 5 -11.79 -34.82 17.39
C CYS A 5 -12.95 -34.27 18.24
N PRO A 6 -12.80 -34.11 19.57
CA PRO A 6 -13.85 -33.56 20.44
C PRO A 6 -14.21 -32.11 20.10
N PHE A 7 -13.35 -31.40 19.37
CA PHE A 7 -13.55 -30.02 18.94
C PHE A 7 -13.97 -29.89 17.47
N LEU A 8 -14.39 -30.99 16.83
CA LEU A 8 -14.72 -31.02 15.40
C LEU A 8 -15.75 -29.95 15.03
N SER A 9 -16.82 -29.82 15.81
CA SER A 9 -17.90 -28.84 15.62
C SER A 9 -17.43 -27.38 15.65
N ARG A 10 -16.32 -27.10 16.36
CA ARG A 10 -15.69 -25.78 16.43
C ARG A 10 -14.64 -25.57 15.33
N CYS A 11 -14.04 -26.65 14.82
CA CYS A 11 -12.87 -26.61 13.96
C CYS A 11 -13.21 -26.60 12.45
N THR A 12 -14.24 -27.36 12.03
CA THR A 12 -14.69 -27.44 10.63
C THR A 12 -16.15 -27.89 10.55
N ARG A 13 -16.91 -27.32 9.60
CA ARG A 13 -18.29 -27.75 9.28
C ARG A 13 -18.37 -28.62 8.03
N SER A 14 -17.23 -29.05 7.48
CA SER A 14 -17.18 -29.89 6.27
C SER A 14 -17.67 -31.31 6.56
N LYS A 15 -18.39 -31.91 5.61
CA LYS A 15 -18.83 -33.31 5.68
C LYS A 15 -17.65 -34.30 5.63
N SER A 16 -16.53 -33.90 5.04
CA SER A 16 -15.30 -34.69 4.96
C SER A 16 -14.45 -34.62 6.25
N HIS A 17 -14.91 -33.91 7.29
CA HIS A 17 -14.18 -33.71 8.54
C HIS A 17 -12.76 -33.17 8.33
N GLN A 18 -12.60 -32.31 7.32
CA GLN A 18 -11.35 -31.68 6.95
C GLN A 18 -11.46 -30.16 7.09
N LYS A 19 -10.46 -29.53 7.70
CA LYS A 19 -10.40 -28.07 7.77
C LYS A 19 -9.88 -27.54 6.44
N VAL A 20 -10.75 -26.92 5.65
CA VAL A 20 -10.37 -26.21 4.43
C VAL A 20 -10.20 -24.74 4.76
N VAL A 21 -9.03 -24.19 4.46
CA VAL A 21 -8.74 -22.77 4.64
C VAL A 21 -8.56 -22.16 3.25
N THR A 22 -9.49 -21.32 2.84
CA THR A 22 -9.35 -20.53 1.61
C THR A 22 -8.45 -19.34 1.92
N ARG A 23 -7.29 -19.29 1.26
CA ARG A 23 -6.37 -18.15 1.36
C ARG A 23 -6.22 -17.51 -0.02
N HIS A 24 -6.08 -16.19 -0.03
CA HIS A 24 -5.70 -15.48 -1.25
C HIS A 24 -4.25 -15.82 -1.62
N VAL A 25 -3.91 -15.84 -2.91
CA VAL A 25 -2.56 -16.20 -3.40
C VAL A 25 -1.48 -15.33 -2.72
N TRP A 26 -1.81 -14.06 -2.46
CA TRP A 26 -0.88 -13.09 -1.88
C TRP A 26 -0.93 -13.02 -0.35
N GLU A 27 -1.71 -13.87 0.33
CA GLU A 27 -1.87 -13.82 1.79
C GLU A 27 -0.52 -14.02 2.49
N ASN A 28 0.28 -14.97 2.03
CA ASN A 28 1.60 -15.24 2.61
C ASN A 28 2.56 -14.05 2.43
N SER A 29 2.55 -13.42 1.26
CA SER A 29 3.37 -12.23 1.00
C SER A 29 2.92 -11.04 1.85
N LYS A 30 1.60 -10.84 2.01
CA LYS A 30 1.04 -9.82 2.92
C LYS A 30 1.46 -10.07 4.37
N GLU A 31 1.40 -11.31 4.84
CA GLU A 31 1.86 -11.69 6.19
C GLU A 31 3.36 -11.42 6.37
N TRP A 32 4.19 -11.73 5.37
CA TRP A 32 5.63 -11.45 5.41
C TRP A 32 5.93 -9.95 5.49
N VAL A 33 5.29 -9.13 4.64
CA VAL A 33 5.43 -7.67 4.69
C VAL A 33 4.97 -7.12 6.04
N ARG A 34 3.88 -7.64 6.61
CA ARG A 34 3.40 -7.23 7.93
C ARG A 34 4.41 -7.53 9.02
N LYS A 35 5.01 -8.72 9.02
CA LYS A 35 6.09 -9.09 9.96
C LYS A 35 7.30 -8.17 9.79
N ASN A 36 7.72 -7.92 8.56
CA ASN A 36 8.84 -7.03 8.27
C ASN A 36 8.58 -5.59 8.75
N ARG A 37 7.37 -5.06 8.55
CA ARG A 37 6.96 -3.73 9.04
C ARG A 37 7.03 -3.63 10.56
N LEU A 38 6.66 -4.71 11.27
CA LEU A 38 6.67 -4.76 12.74
C LEU A 38 8.06 -5.04 13.33
N SER A 39 9.04 -5.42 12.51
CA SER A 39 10.43 -5.56 12.95
C SER A 39 11.02 -4.23 13.40
N GLU A 40 12.06 -4.29 14.23
CA GLU A 40 12.73 -3.09 14.75
C GLU A 40 13.27 -2.19 13.62
N ARG A 41 13.96 -2.81 12.65
CA ARG A 41 14.42 -2.12 11.43
C ARG A 41 13.26 -1.54 10.62
N GLY A 42 12.16 -2.28 10.50
CA GLY A 42 10.95 -1.84 9.78
C GLY A 42 10.32 -0.60 10.40
N LYS A 43 10.20 -0.55 11.73
CA LYS A 43 9.70 0.61 12.47
C LYS A 43 10.61 1.84 12.29
N GLN A 44 11.92 1.66 12.37
CA GLN A 44 12.89 2.73 12.15
C GLN A 44 12.82 3.29 10.72
N LEU A 45 12.72 2.42 9.72
CA LEU A 45 12.53 2.84 8.33
C LEU A 45 11.19 3.57 8.12
N TYR A 46 10.12 3.09 8.76
CA TYR A 46 8.80 3.73 8.67
C TYR A 46 8.80 5.14 9.28
N LYS A 47 9.54 5.36 10.38
CA LYS A 47 9.71 6.70 10.96
C LYS A 47 10.43 7.64 9.99
N ARG A 48 11.56 7.19 9.41
CA ARG A 48 12.34 7.97 8.42
C ARG A 48 11.55 8.27 7.14
N ARG A 49 10.61 7.41 6.73
CA ARG A 49 9.75 7.66 5.56
C ARG A 49 9.00 8.98 5.67
N GLY A 50 8.50 9.34 6.86
CA GLY A 50 7.82 10.62 7.07
C GLY A 50 8.75 11.84 6.87
N GLU A 51 10.03 11.69 7.17
CA GLU A 51 11.03 12.75 7.05
C GLU A 51 11.53 12.94 5.62
N THR A 52 11.58 11.88 4.79
CA THR A 52 12.19 11.98 3.46
C THR A 52 11.16 11.90 2.34
N ILE A 53 10.27 10.92 2.40
CA ILE A 53 9.39 10.58 1.28
C ILE A 53 8.24 11.58 1.21
N GLU A 54 7.57 11.82 2.33
CA GLU A 54 6.43 12.77 2.37
C GLU A 54 6.89 14.19 2.07
N LEU A 55 8.05 14.61 2.58
CA LEU A 55 8.68 15.90 2.25
C LEU A 55 9.00 16.00 0.75
N SER A 56 9.59 14.96 0.14
CA SER A 56 9.86 14.94 -1.31
C SER A 56 8.57 15.09 -2.13
N PHE A 57 7.49 14.40 -1.74
CA PHE A 57 6.19 14.53 -2.41
C PHE A 57 5.58 15.93 -2.25
N LEU A 58 5.70 16.53 -1.08
CA LEU A 58 5.25 17.91 -0.85
C LEU A 58 6.06 18.90 -1.68
N THR A 59 7.38 18.75 -1.73
CA THR A 59 8.27 19.59 -2.56
C THR A 59 7.94 19.42 -4.04
N GLN A 60 7.73 18.19 -4.53
CA GLN A 60 7.34 17.94 -5.91
C GLN A 60 5.99 18.60 -6.25
N ARG A 61 5.00 18.51 -5.36
CA ARG A 61 3.70 19.17 -5.52
C ARG A 61 3.84 20.69 -5.54
N ASN A 62 4.57 21.25 -4.58
CA ASN A 62 4.81 22.69 -4.49
C ASN A 62 5.56 23.20 -5.72
N PHE A 63 6.55 22.45 -6.21
CA PHE A 63 7.25 22.77 -7.45
C PHE A 63 6.31 22.75 -8.65
N MET A 64 5.45 21.73 -8.77
CA MET A 64 4.47 21.68 -9.86
C MET A 64 3.51 22.88 -9.82
N VAL A 65 3.00 23.25 -8.65
CA VAL A 65 2.15 24.44 -8.47
C VAL A 65 2.93 25.73 -8.79
N PHE A 66 4.17 25.84 -8.31
CA PHE A 66 5.05 26.98 -8.59
C PHE A 66 5.27 27.15 -10.10
N VAL A 67 5.56 26.05 -10.82
CA VAL A 67 5.70 26.06 -12.27
C VAL A 67 4.40 26.54 -12.92
N MET A 68 3.25 26.00 -12.52
CA MET A 68 1.96 26.44 -13.08
C MET A 68 1.69 27.93 -12.86
N HIS A 69 2.05 28.48 -11.70
CA HIS A 69 1.92 29.91 -11.43
C HIS A 69 2.92 30.74 -12.24
N ALA A 70 4.18 30.29 -12.35
CA ALA A 70 5.25 30.98 -13.07
C ALA A 70 5.04 30.95 -14.59
N THR A 71 4.47 29.87 -15.13
CA THR A 71 4.18 29.72 -16.56
C THR A 71 2.74 30.10 -16.94
N GLY A 72 1.89 30.41 -15.95
CA GLY A 72 0.48 30.77 -16.13
C GLY A 72 0.24 32.15 -16.78
N GLY A 73 1.31 32.88 -17.11
CA GLY A 73 1.28 34.09 -17.92
C GLY A 73 1.95 33.91 -19.28
N LEU A 74 1.52 32.94 -20.10
CA LEU A 74 1.91 32.95 -21.51
C LEU A 74 1.24 34.16 -22.18
N PRO A 75 2.00 35.14 -22.73
CA PRO A 75 1.39 36.20 -23.52
C PRO A 75 0.68 35.55 -24.71
N LYS A 76 -0.60 35.90 -24.91
CA LYS A 76 -1.36 35.48 -26.09
C LYS A 76 -0.61 36.02 -27.32
N LEU A 77 0.16 35.18 -28.00
CA LEU A 77 0.71 35.51 -29.32
C LEU A 77 -0.48 35.78 -30.23
N ARG A 78 -0.78 37.05 -30.51
CA ARG A 78 -1.76 37.44 -31.52
C ARG A 78 -1.18 37.06 -32.88
N SER A 79 -1.63 35.94 -33.43
CA SER A 79 -1.39 35.60 -34.82
C SER A 79 -2.23 36.51 -35.71
N ASN A 80 -1.69 37.67 -36.08
CA ASN A 80 -2.12 38.39 -37.27
C ASN A 80 -1.05 38.13 -38.32
N ALA A 81 -1.27 37.11 -39.15
CA ALA A 81 -0.52 36.92 -40.38
C ALA A 81 -1.37 37.48 -41.54
N PRO A 82 -0.82 38.35 -42.41
CA PRO A 82 -1.44 38.71 -43.68
C PRO A 82 -1.46 37.53 -44.66
#